data_AF-A0A6M4IWM7-F1
#
_entry.id   AF-A0A6M4IWM7-F1
#
_cell.length_a   1.000
_cell.length_b   1.000
_cell.length_c   1.000
_cell.angle_alpha   90.00
_cell.angle_beta   90.00
_cell.angle_gamma   90.00
#
_symmetry.space_group_name_H-M   'P 1'
#
loop_
_entity.id
_entity.type
_entity.pdbx_description
1 polymer ?
#
loop_
_entity_poly.entity_id
_entity_poly.type
_entity_poly.pdbx_seq_one_letter_code
_entity_poly.pdbx_strand_id
1 'polypeptide(L)'
;MRLARDRALLIATDIDGTLLDHDAQLPFRADVWRHEIQRLGSRMAGCRVAFASSRTLDELLVLQRALGVQGPCIAEDGAVLARDADDTTDLHPALPPHDDVRAYGRRTMRIWTRAQHASALRTAMQEMDAVQRADASQLDRKSLSALGFGTNGAIRRALYARHHSLLLDPSRLSGDERQIILTIAAARGLQLRRGGRWLTLADTKGKGTALSLLRHFEISCGVSPIVVTIGNEENDVSLLEKADLAFVIRNPGRGPHPALTAIPHAVVLDTEGPGGWLEMLNRLQVLVR
;
A
#
# COMPACT_ATOMS: atom_id res chain seq x y z
N MET A 1 -11.52 18.88 -16.84
CA MET A 1 -10.51 18.09 -17.59
C MET A 1 -11.17 16.81 -18.06
N ARG A 2 -11.05 16.42 -19.34
CA ARG A 2 -11.49 15.08 -19.81
C ARG A 2 -10.28 14.16 -19.90
N LEU A 3 -10.45 12.87 -19.62
CA LEU A 3 -9.38 11.87 -19.76
C LEU A 3 -9.35 11.34 -21.20
N ALA A 4 -8.14 11.13 -21.71
CA ALA A 4 -7.91 10.56 -23.03
C ALA A 4 -8.25 9.05 -23.00
N ARG A 5 -9.30 8.65 -23.73
CA ARG A 5 -9.87 7.28 -23.68
C ARG A 5 -8.96 6.19 -24.24
N ASP A 6 -8.01 6.58 -25.09
CA ASP A 6 -6.98 5.72 -25.66
C ASP A 6 -5.87 5.37 -24.65
N ARG A 7 -5.88 5.97 -23.46
CA ARG A 7 -4.94 5.66 -22.39
C ARG A 7 -5.53 4.67 -21.39
N ALA A 8 -4.67 3.83 -20.80
CA ALA A 8 -5.05 2.94 -19.71
C ALA A 8 -5.12 3.70 -18.37
N LEU A 9 -5.90 3.20 -17.42
CA LEU A 9 -5.89 3.67 -16.03
C LEU A 9 -5.08 2.73 -15.14
N LEU A 10 -4.22 3.30 -14.31
CA LEU A 10 -3.59 2.60 -13.18
C LEU A 10 -4.04 3.28 -11.89
N ILE A 11 -4.97 2.65 -11.16
CA ILE A 11 -5.44 3.14 -9.86
C ILE A 11 -4.58 2.50 -8.78
N ALA A 12 -3.74 3.27 -8.10
CA ALA A 12 -2.98 2.81 -6.94
C ALA A 12 -3.66 3.28 -5.64
N THR A 13 -4.09 2.33 -4.82
CA THR A 13 -4.90 2.60 -3.63
C THR A 13 -4.17 2.20 -2.36
N ASP A 14 -4.20 3.07 -1.35
CA ASP A 14 -3.99 2.62 0.02
C ASP A 14 -5.11 1.64 0.45
N ILE A 15 -4.85 0.90 1.53
CA ILE A 15 -5.72 -0.12 2.06
C ILE A 15 -6.35 0.29 3.40
N ASP A 16 -5.56 0.70 4.40
CA ASP A 16 -6.03 0.82 5.78
C ASP A 16 -6.61 2.21 6.07
N GLY A 17 -7.94 2.30 6.20
CA GLY A 17 -8.66 3.57 6.28
C GLY A 17 -9.02 4.16 4.90
N THR A 18 -8.57 3.50 3.82
CA THR A 18 -8.89 3.84 2.43
C THR A 18 -9.83 2.82 1.79
N LEU A 19 -9.42 1.56 1.67
CA LEU A 19 -10.24 0.50 1.10
C LEU A 19 -10.97 -0.28 2.21
N LEU A 20 -10.26 -0.52 3.31
CA LEU A 20 -10.77 -1.07 4.55
C LEU A 20 -11.11 0.05 5.51
N ASP A 21 -12.11 -0.18 6.35
CA ASP A 21 -12.38 0.71 7.48
C ASP A 21 -11.39 0.50 8.63
N HIS A 22 -11.64 1.19 9.74
CA HIS A 22 -10.80 1.15 10.94
C HIS A 22 -10.78 -0.22 11.63
N ASP A 23 -11.80 -1.06 11.40
CA ASP A 23 -11.93 -2.42 11.90
C ASP A 23 -11.37 -3.46 10.90
N ALA A 24 -10.64 -2.98 9.89
CA ALA A 24 -10.10 -3.78 8.80
C ALA A 24 -11.18 -4.57 8.01
N GLN A 25 -12.40 -4.04 7.96
CA GLN A 25 -13.51 -4.60 7.19
C GLN A 25 -13.69 -3.87 5.86
N LEU A 26 -14.27 -4.58 4.89
CA LEU A 26 -14.74 -3.99 3.64
C LEU A 26 -16.18 -3.50 3.85
N PRO A 27 -16.44 -2.18 3.86
CA PRO A 27 -17.78 -1.66 4.11
C PRO A 27 -18.69 -1.70 2.88
N PHE A 28 -18.21 -2.24 1.76
CA PHE A 28 -18.97 -2.42 0.53
C PHE A 28 -18.83 -3.85 0.02
N ARG A 29 -19.81 -4.29 -0.77
CA ARG A 29 -19.76 -5.61 -1.39
C ARG A 29 -18.73 -5.64 -2.52
N ALA A 30 -17.90 -6.68 -2.56
CA ALA A 30 -16.82 -6.83 -3.53
C ALA A 30 -17.30 -6.83 -5.00
N ASP A 31 -18.52 -7.29 -5.28
CA ASP A 31 -19.11 -7.28 -6.61
C ASP A 31 -19.43 -5.87 -7.13
N VAL A 32 -19.92 -4.98 -6.26
CA VAL A 32 -20.16 -3.57 -6.61
C VAL A 32 -18.86 -2.89 -7.00
N TRP A 33 -17.83 -3.06 -6.18
CA TRP A 33 -16.52 -2.46 -6.43
C TRP A 33 -15.88 -2.96 -7.73
N ARG A 34 -15.91 -4.28 -7.97
CA ARG A 34 -15.45 -4.87 -9.24
C ARG A 34 -16.22 -4.35 -10.45
N HIS A 35 -17.53 -4.24 -10.34
CA HIS A 35 -18.37 -3.78 -11.44
C HIS A 35 -18.02 -2.33 -11.83
N GLU A 36 -17.80 -1.43 -10.86
CA GLU A 36 -17.43 -0.05 -11.15
C GLU A 36 -16.02 0.08 -11.78
N ILE A 37 -15.06 -0.74 -11.35
CA ILE A 37 -13.73 -0.81 -12.00
C ILE A 37 -13.85 -1.34 -13.43
N GLN A 38 -14.63 -2.40 -13.66
CA GLN A 38 -14.86 -2.95 -15.00
C GLN A 38 -15.54 -1.92 -15.91
N ARG A 39 -16.52 -1.17 -15.39
CA ARG A 39 -17.19 -0.10 -16.10
C ARG A 39 -16.24 1.04 -16.48
N LEU A 40 -15.28 1.41 -15.61
CA LEU A 40 -14.22 2.35 -15.97
C LEU A 40 -13.32 1.76 -17.07
N GLY A 41 -12.91 0.50 -16.89
CA GLY A 41 -12.03 -0.20 -17.82
C GLY A 41 -12.61 -0.34 -19.23
N SER A 42 -13.92 -0.50 -19.38
CA SER A 42 -14.58 -0.60 -20.70
C SER A 42 -14.69 0.74 -21.45
N ARG A 43 -14.42 1.86 -20.79
CA ARG A 43 -14.45 3.21 -21.38
C ARG A 43 -13.06 3.80 -21.68
N MET A 44 -12.03 3.08 -21.28
CA MET A 44 -10.61 3.43 -21.38
C MET A 44 -9.87 2.30 -22.11
N ALA A 45 -8.57 2.45 -22.36
CA ALA A 45 -7.72 1.34 -22.86
C ALA A 45 -7.41 0.28 -21.78
N GLY A 46 -8.32 0.08 -20.82
CA GLY A 46 -8.16 -0.78 -19.65
C GLY A 46 -8.05 -0.01 -18.33
N CYS A 47 -8.32 -0.71 -17.23
CA CYS A 47 -8.19 -0.20 -15.87
C CYS A 47 -7.59 -1.29 -14.97
N ARG A 48 -6.44 -1.00 -14.35
CA ARG A 48 -5.76 -1.88 -13.40
C ARG A 48 -5.75 -1.24 -12.02
N VAL A 49 -5.88 -2.05 -10.98
CA VAL A 49 -5.78 -1.60 -9.60
C VAL A 49 -4.51 -2.17 -8.97
N ALA A 50 -3.66 -1.29 -8.43
CA ALA A 50 -2.51 -1.65 -7.63
C ALA A 50 -2.80 -1.38 -6.15
N PHE A 51 -2.55 -2.35 -5.27
CA PHE A 51 -2.65 -2.15 -3.83
C PHE A 51 -1.34 -1.58 -3.30
N ALA A 52 -1.36 -0.56 -2.47
CA ALA A 52 -0.17 0.09 -1.93
C ALA A 52 -0.28 0.31 -0.42
N SER A 53 0.37 -0.51 0.40
CA SER A 53 0.16 -0.56 1.86
C SER A 53 1.45 -0.85 2.63
N SER A 54 1.43 -0.59 3.94
CA SER A 54 2.43 -1.10 4.88
C SER A 54 2.24 -2.58 5.24
N ARG A 55 1.12 -3.20 4.81
CA ARG A 55 0.86 -4.64 4.90
C ARG A 55 1.86 -5.45 4.08
N THR A 56 2.01 -6.73 4.43
CA THR A 56 2.87 -7.64 3.67
C THR A 56 2.22 -8.05 2.34
N LEU A 57 3.01 -8.58 1.42
CA LEU A 57 2.49 -9.11 0.15
C LEU A 57 1.47 -10.23 0.39
N ASP A 58 1.71 -11.12 1.34
CA ASP A 58 0.80 -12.20 1.71
C ASP A 58 -0.57 -11.68 2.19
N GLU A 59 -0.60 -10.59 2.96
CA GLU A 59 -1.85 -9.94 3.36
C GLU A 59 -2.59 -9.33 2.17
N LEU A 60 -1.87 -8.59 1.31
CA LEU A 60 -2.46 -7.94 0.13
C LEU A 60 -3.06 -8.95 -0.85
N LEU A 61 -2.39 -10.08 -1.07
CA LEU A 61 -2.90 -11.12 -1.98
C LEU A 61 -4.14 -11.84 -1.42
N VAL A 62 -4.25 -11.99 -0.10
CA VAL A 62 -5.50 -12.47 0.53
C VAL A 62 -6.63 -11.47 0.29
N LEU A 63 -6.36 -10.18 0.44
CA LEU A 63 -7.36 -9.13 0.21
C LEU A 63 -7.78 -9.05 -1.27
N GLN A 64 -6.84 -9.10 -2.20
CA GLN A 64 -7.12 -9.16 -3.63
C GLN A 64 -8.03 -10.36 -3.98
N ARG A 65 -7.74 -11.54 -3.41
CA ARG A 65 -8.57 -12.73 -3.60
C ARG A 65 -9.98 -12.54 -3.04
N ALA A 66 -10.12 -11.98 -1.84
CA ALA A 66 -11.43 -11.71 -1.23
C ALA A 66 -12.26 -10.72 -2.06
N LEU A 67 -11.60 -9.74 -2.66
CA LEU A 67 -12.22 -8.75 -3.55
C LEU A 67 -12.47 -9.25 -4.98
N GLY A 68 -11.90 -10.41 -5.35
CA GLY A 68 -11.95 -10.95 -6.70
C GLY A 68 -11.22 -10.09 -7.73
N VAL A 69 -10.17 -9.38 -7.32
CA VAL A 69 -9.32 -8.59 -8.21
C VAL A 69 -7.91 -9.13 -8.28
N GLN A 70 -7.24 -8.76 -9.37
CA GLN A 70 -5.85 -9.08 -9.61
C GLN A 70 -5.14 -7.80 -10.05
N GLY A 71 -3.85 -7.74 -9.76
CA GLY A 71 -3.04 -6.59 -10.10
C GLY A 71 -1.80 -6.46 -9.23
N PRO A 72 -0.97 -5.45 -9.52
CA PRO A 72 0.27 -5.22 -8.80
C PRO A 72 0.05 -4.94 -7.31
N CYS A 73 1.05 -5.22 -6.50
CA CYS A 73 1.08 -4.91 -5.08
C CYS A 73 2.37 -4.14 -4.75
N ILE A 74 2.22 -3.05 -4.02
CA ILE A 74 3.28 -2.30 -3.36
C ILE A 74 3.11 -2.59 -1.87
N ALA A 75 3.94 -3.49 -1.35
CA ALA A 75 3.86 -3.97 0.02
C ALA A 75 4.96 -3.37 0.90
N GLU A 76 4.79 -3.47 2.21
CA GLU A 76 5.75 -3.02 3.22
C GLU A 76 6.24 -1.58 2.97
N ASP A 77 5.29 -0.69 2.67
CA ASP A 77 5.51 0.74 2.47
C ASP A 77 6.47 1.11 1.32
N GLY A 78 6.40 0.33 0.24
CA GLY A 78 7.21 0.54 -0.96
C GLY A 78 8.50 -0.28 -0.99
N ALA A 79 8.78 -1.05 0.05
CA ALA A 79 9.93 -1.96 0.09
C ALA A 79 9.81 -3.11 -0.90
N VAL A 80 8.58 -3.51 -1.26
CA VAL A 80 8.33 -4.64 -2.16
C VAL A 80 7.36 -4.20 -3.25
N LEU A 81 7.76 -4.33 -4.51
CA LEU A 81 6.87 -4.27 -5.67
C LEU A 81 6.66 -5.68 -6.20
N ALA A 82 5.42 -6.11 -6.34
CA ALA A 82 5.06 -7.40 -6.91
C ALA A 82 4.09 -7.23 -8.07
N ARG A 83 4.30 -7.98 -9.15
CA ARG A 83 3.39 -8.05 -10.32
C ARG A 83 3.17 -9.52 -10.67
N ASP A 84 1.99 -9.84 -11.21
CA ASP A 84 1.75 -11.16 -11.78
C ASP A 84 2.83 -11.51 -12.81
N ALA A 85 3.34 -12.73 -12.73
CA ALA A 85 4.07 -13.32 -13.82
C ALA A 85 3.07 -13.59 -14.94
N ASP A 86 3.17 -12.86 -16.04
CA ASP A 86 2.42 -13.19 -17.25
C ASP A 86 2.81 -14.62 -17.70
N ASP A 87 1.84 -15.41 -18.21
CA ASP A 87 2.06 -16.78 -18.73
C ASP A 87 3.14 -16.83 -19.84
N THR A 88 3.42 -15.68 -20.46
CA THR A 88 4.58 -15.51 -21.34
C THR A 88 5.85 -15.50 -20.51
N THR A 89 6.59 -16.59 -20.61
CA THR A 89 7.77 -16.94 -19.80
C THR A 89 8.94 -15.96 -19.83
N ASP A 90 8.92 -14.93 -20.67
CA ASP A 90 9.96 -13.91 -20.69
C ASP A 90 9.45 -12.57 -20.17
N LEU A 91 10.18 -11.99 -19.20
CA LEU A 91 10.04 -10.58 -18.88
C LEU A 91 10.26 -9.79 -20.18
N HIS A 92 9.43 -8.78 -20.42
CA HIS A 92 9.72 -7.83 -21.48
C HIS A 92 11.17 -7.33 -21.30
N PRO A 93 12.05 -7.40 -22.31
CA PRO A 93 13.50 -7.18 -22.13
C PRO A 93 13.89 -5.85 -21.50
N ALA A 94 12.98 -4.87 -21.56
CA ALA A 94 13.12 -3.55 -20.96
C ALA A 94 12.86 -3.49 -19.44
N LEU A 95 12.45 -4.59 -18.81
CA LEU A 95 12.23 -4.66 -17.37
C LEU A 95 13.51 -5.09 -16.64
N PRO A 96 13.83 -4.47 -15.49
CA PRO A 96 14.96 -4.90 -14.67
C PRO A 96 14.71 -6.31 -14.13
N PRO A 97 15.80 -7.06 -13.81
CA PRO A 97 15.67 -8.36 -13.17
C PRO A 97 14.87 -8.25 -11.86
N HIS A 98 14.10 -9.28 -11.57
CA HIS A 98 13.37 -9.43 -10.31
C HIS A 98 14.25 -10.19 -9.32
N ASP A 99 14.01 -9.99 -8.02
CA ASP A 99 14.76 -10.64 -6.95
C ASP A 99 14.19 -12.01 -6.59
N ASP A 100 12.88 -12.21 -6.79
CA ASP A 100 12.19 -13.43 -6.38
C ASP A 100 10.93 -13.71 -7.23
N VAL A 101 10.52 -14.98 -7.28
CA VAL A 101 9.28 -15.45 -7.90
C VAL A 101 8.56 -16.38 -6.93
N ARG A 102 7.34 -16.02 -6.55
CA ARG A 102 6.57 -16.77 -5.56
C ARG A 102 5.22 -17.21 -6.10
N ALA A 103 4.87 -18.47 -5.85
CA ALA A 103 3.56 -19.03 -6.16
C ALA A 103 2.56 -18.78 -5.04
N TYR A 104 1.37 -18.32 -5.41
CA TYR A 104 0.24 -18.00 -4.54
C TYR A 104 -1.04 -18.71 -5.02
N GLY A 105 -0.98 -20.04 -5.05
CA GLY A 105 -2.01 -20.88 -5.64
C GLY A 105 -1.86 -20.92 -7.16
N ARG A 106 -2.87 -20.43 -7.90
CA ARG A 106 -2.83 -20.34 -9.38
C ARG A 106 -2.14 -19.10 -9.91
N ARG A 107 -1.73 -18.18 -9.04
CA ARG A 107 -1.02 -16.95 -9.41
C ARG A 107 0.45 -17.10 -9.08
N THR A 108 1.30 -16.56 -9.92
CA THR A 108 2.74 -16.45 -9.68
C THR A 108 3.08 -14.97 -9.67
N MET A 109 3.82 -14.51 -8.65
CA MET A 109 4.20 -13.11 -8.50
C MET A 109 5.70 -12.97 -8.70
N ARG A 110 6.11 -12.08 -9.60
CA ARG A 110 7.49 -11.57 -9.69
C ARG A 110 7.66 -10.43 -8.70
N ILE A 111 8.77 -10.42 -7.98
CA ILE A 111 8.99 -9.53 -6.84
C ILE A 111 10.29 -8.74 -7.04
N TRP A 112 10.19 -7.42 -6.87
CA TRP A 112 11.32 -6.49 -6.81
C TRP A 112 11.41 -5.90 -5.41
N THR A 113 12.54 -6.14 -4.77
CA THR A 113 12.89 -5.69 -3.43
C THR A 113 13.66 -4.38 -3.51
N ARG A 114 13.30 -3.43 -2.66
CA ARG A 114 13.84 -2.06 -2.68
C ARG A 114 14.36 -1.57 -1.34
N ALA A 115 14.42 -2.46 -0.35
CA ALA A 115 14.76 -2.15 1.01
C ALA A 115 15.58 -3.27 1.64
N GLN A 116 16.33 -2.92 2.69
CA GLN A 116 17.02 -3.90 3.52
C GLN A 116 16.06 -4.93 4.13
N HIS A 117 16.60 -6.13 4.42
CA HIS A 117 15.83 -7.16 5.12
C HIS A 117 15.57 -6.75 6.58
N ALA A 118 14.44 -7.18 7.15
CA ALA A 118 13.99 -6.85 8.50
C ALA A 118 15.00 -7.26 9.59
N SER A 119 15.84 -8.27 9.34
CA SER A 119 16.95 -8.61 10.24
C SER A 119 17.99 -7.48 10.34
N ALA A 120 18.35 -6.84 9.22
CA ALA A 120 19.26 -5.70 9.22
C ALA A 120 18.62 -4.50 9.94
N LEU A 121 17.31 -4.29 9.77
CA LEU A 121 16.58 -3.26 10.52
C LEU A 121 16.60 -3.50 12.02
N ARG A 122 16.41 -4.75 12.46
CA ARG A 122 16.52 -5.14 13.88
C ARG A 122 17.92 -4.90 14.42
N THR A 123 18.96 -5.31 13.69
CA THR A 123 20.35 -5.05 14.08
C THR A 123 20.63 -3.55 14.18
N ALA A 124 20.13 -2.78 13.22
CA ALA A 124 20.29 -1.33 13.19
C ALA A 124 19.56 -0.61 14.33
N MET A 125 18.64 -1.26 15.05
CA MET A 125 17.89 -0.68 16.17
C MET A 125 18.04 -1.52 17.45
N GLN A 126 19.09 -2.35 17.54
CA GLN A 126 19.21 -3.36 18.60
C GLN A 126 19.41 -2.75 20.00
N GLU A 127 20.02 -1.57 20.08
CA GLU A 127 20.29 -0.85 21.32
C GLU A 127 19.09 -0.06 21.86
N MET A 128 17.96 -0.08 21.14
CA MET A 128 16.77 0.66 21.53
C MET A 128 15.72 -0.25 22.17
N ASP A 129 15.80 -0.50 23.48
CA ASP A 129 14.83 -1.35 24.21
C ASP A 129 13.34 -1.06 23.89
N ALA A 130 13.01 0.21 23.63
CA ALA A 130 11.68 0.63 23.21
C ALA A 130 11.21 -0.02 21.89
N VAL A 131 12.08 -0.12 20.88
CA VAL A 131 11.78 -0.78 19.60
C VAL A 131 11.52 -2.27 19.83
N GLN A 132 12.30 -2.91 20.71
CA GLN A 132 12.26 -4.34 20.96
C GLN A 132 10.98 -4.70 21.72
N ARG A 133 10.60 -3.90 22.72
CA ARG A 133 9.29 -4.02 23.40
C ARG A 133 8.11 -3.82 22.46
N ALA A 134 8.25 -2.93 21.48
CA ALA A 134 7.15 -2.56 20.58
C ALA A 134 7.05 -3.46 19.35
N ASP A 135 8.12 -4.16 18.94
CA ASP A 135 8.16 -5.03 17.78
C ASP A 135 7.17 -6.19 17.92
N ALA A 136 6.10 -6.14 17.13
CA ALA A 136 5.03 -7.13 17.17
C ALA A 136 5.55 -8.56 16.94
N SER A 137 6.63 -8.74 16.16
CA SER A 137 7.20 -10.07 15.91
C SER A 137 7.84 -10.71 17.16
N GLN A 138 8.10 -9.92 18.20
CA GLN A 138 8.71 -10.36 19.46
C GLN A 138 7.67 -10.59 20.57
N LEU A 139 6.40 -10.33 20.30
CA LEU A 139 5.32 -10.45 21.28
C LEU A 139 4.83 -11.89 21.43
N ASP A 140 4.40 -12.23 22.65
CA ASP A 140 3.79 -13.52 22.94
C ASP A 140 2.40 -13.68 22.29
N ARG A 141 1.91 -14.92 22.24
CA ARG A 141 0.63 -15.23 21.59
C ARG A 141 -0.56 -14.49 22.19
N LYS A 142 -0.53 -14.28 23.52
CA LYS A 142 -1.58 -13.58 24.26
C LYS A 142 -1.64 -12.11 23.87
N SER A 143 -0.50 -11.43 23.85
CA SER A 143 -0.37 -10.03 23.40
C SER A 143 -0.80 -9.88 21.94
N LEU A 144 -0.32 -10.77 21.07
CA LEU A 144 -0.71 -10.76 19.65
C LEU A 144 -2.22 -10.92 19.46
N SER A 145 -2.85 -11.83 20.22
CA SER A 145 -4.30 -12.02 20.18
C SER A 145 -5.07 -10.77 20.63
N ALA A 146 -4.63 -10.11 21.70
CA ALA A 146 -5.22 -8.85 22.17
C ALA A 146 -5.07 -7.72 21.14
N LEU A 147 -4.02 -7.78 20.32
CA LEU A 147 -3.79 -6.90 19.18
C LEU A 147 -4.57 -7.33 17.92
N GLY A 148 -5.49 -8.28 17.99
CA GLY A 148 -6.29 -8.69 16.83
C GLY A 148 -5.60 -9.68 15.88
N PHE A 149 -4.40 -10.16 16.21
CA PHE A 149 -3.81 -11.32 15.54
C PHE A 149 -4.40 -12.63 16.13
N GLY A 150 -5.70 -12.83 15.91
CA GLY A 150 -6.46 -13.93 16.53
C GLY A 150 -6.07 -15.32 16.03
N THR A 151 -5.53 -15.44 14.80
CA THR A 151 -5.20 -16.74 14.20
C THR A 151 -3.72 -16.87 13.84
N ASN A 152 -3.19 -18.10 13.84
CA ASN A 152 -1.82 -18.36 13.39
C ASN A 152 -1.61 -17.94 11.92
N GLY A 153 -2.65 -18.05 11.09
CA GLY A 153 -2.62 -17.57 9.71
C GLY A 153 -2.46 -16.05 9.62
N ALA A 154 -3.13 -15.28 10.47
CA ALA A 154 -2.98 -13.82 10.53
C ALA A 154 -1.56 -13.43 10.98
N ILE A 155 -1.04 -14.07 12.04
CA ILE A 155 0.34 -13.88 12.52
C ILE A 155 1.34 -14.18 11.40
N ARG A 156 1.22 -15.34 10.75
CA ARG A 156 2.14 -15.75 9.69
C ARG A 156 2.19 -14.71 8.57
N ARG A 157 1.03 -14.26 8.09
CA ARG A 157 0.98 -13.29 6.98
C ARG A 157 1.48 -11.90 7.39
N ALA A 158 1.10 -11.39 8.56
CA ALA A 158 1.43 -10.02 8.94
C ALA A 158 2.84 -9.85 9.52
N LEU A 159 3.39 -10.90 10.15
CA LEU A 159 4.64 -10.81 10.90
C LEU A 159 5.73 -11.73 10.31
N TYR A 160 5.46 -13.01 10.07
CA TYR A 160 6.50 -13.94 9.59
C TYR A 160 6.81 -13.81 8.09
N ALA A 161 5.83 -13.37 7.29
CA ALA A 161 6.03 -13.03 5.88
C ALA A 161 6.44 -11.56 5.69
N ARG A 162 6.75 -10.83 6.77
CA ARG A 162 7.23 -9.45 6.75
C ARG A 162 8.76 -9.46 6.70
N HIS A 163 9.32 -9.13 5.55
CA HIS A 163 10.74 -9.30 5.29
C HIS A 163 11.52 -8.00 5.17
N HIS A 164 10.86 -6.84 5.04
CA HIS A 164 11.53 -5.57 4.72
C HIS A 164 11.06 -4.39 5.58
N SER A 165 10.35 -4.68 6.67
CA SER A 165 9.87 -3.69 7.62
C SER A 165 9.65 -4.31 9.00
N LEU A 166 9.61 -3.48 10.04
CA LEU A 166 9.18 -3.87 11.39
C LEU A 166 7.83 -3.22 11.68
N LEU A 167 6.95 -3.97 12.34
CA LEU A 167 5.65 -3.50 12.78
C LEU A 167 5.70 -3.24 14.28
N LEU A 168 5.68 -1.96 14.67
CA LEU A 168 5.77 -1.56 16.06
C LEU A 168 4.37 -1.19 16.60
N ASP A 169 4.03 -1.71 17.77
CA ASP A 169 2.83 -1.39 18.52
C ASP A 169 2.97 -0.01 19.18
N PRO A 170 2.25 1.02 18.69
CA PRO A 170 2.36 2.36 19.26
C PRO A 170 1.89 2.45 20.72
N SER A 171 1.06 1.53 21.20
CA SER A 171 0.57 1.55 22.59
C SER A 171 1.65 1.17 23.60
N ARG A 172 2.76 0.60 23.13
CA ARG A 172 3.92 0.21 23.94
C ARG A 172 4.99 1.28 23.97
N LEU A 173 4.77 2.44 23.35
CA LEU A 173 5.73 3.52 23.25
C LEU A 173 5.17 4.80 23.89
N SER A 174 5.99 5.47 24.70
CA SER A 174 5.68 6.84 25.12
C SER A 174 5.84 7.83 23.96
N GLY A 175 5.36 9.06 24.14
CA GLY A 175 5.57 10.15 23.18
C GLY A 175 7.05 10.42 22.92
N ASP A 176 7.84 10.49 24.01
CA ASP A 176 9.28 10.73 23.96
C ASP A 176 10.02 9.57 23.28
N GLU A 177 9.68 8.33 23.63
CA GLU A 177 10.26 7.15 22.98
C GLU A 177 9.99 7.16 21.48
N ARG A 178 8.77 7.48 21.05
CA ARG A 178 8.45 7.59 19.63
C ARG A 178 9.31 8.65 18.93
N GLN A 179 9.47 9.82 19.55
CA GLN A 179 10.26 10.90 18.97
C GLN A 179 11.75 10.52 18.87
N ILE A 180 12.29 9.85 19.89
CA ILE A 180 13.67 9.34 19.90
C ILE A 180 13.86 8.29 18.81
N ILE A 181 12.94 7.33 18.67
CA ILE A 181 12.98 6.32 17.59
C ILE A 181 12.95 7.00 16.23
N LEU A 182 12.09 8.00 16.03
CA LEU A 182 12.01 8.73 14.77
C LEU A 182 13.34 9.42 14.42
N THR A 183 13.97 10.09 15.40
CA THR A 183 15.27 10.76 15.20
C THR A 183 16.38 9.76 14.89
N ILE A 184 16.47 8.67 15.65
CA ILE A 184 17.52 7.66 15.47
C ILE A 184 17.32 6.89 14.15
N ALA A 185 16.08 6.53 13.83
CA ALA A 185 15.74 5.90 12.55
C ALA A 185 16.19 6.79 11.39
N ALA A 186 15.84 8.08 11.41
CA ALA A 186 16.22 9.02 10.37
C ALA A 186 17.75 9.15 10.23
N ALA A 187 18.49 9.21 11.34
CA ALA A 187 19.95 9.25 11.34
C ALA A 187 20.59 7.99 10.73
N ARG A 188 19.87 6.88 10.71
CA ARG A 188 20.27 5.60 10.10
C ARG A 188 19.69 5.38 8.70
N GLY A 189 19.06 6.39 8.11
CA GLY A 189 18.42 6.29 6.81
C GLY A 189 17.10 5.51 6.80
N LEU A 190 16.57 5.16 7.98
CA LEU A 190 15.30 4.46 8.13
C LEU A 190 14.15 5.45 8.30
N GLN A 191 12.94 5.00 7.98
CA GLN A 191 11.72 5.77 8.16
C GLN A 191 10.80 5.07 9.14
N LEU A 192 10.28 5.82 10.10
CA LEU A 192 9.20 5.39 10.99
C LEU A 192 7.93 6.13 10.58
N ARG A 193 6.96 5.42 10.00
CA ARG A 193 5.69 6.01 9.55
C ARG A 193 4.51 5.36 10.25
N ARG A 194 3.44 6.14 10.46
CA ARG A 194 2.18 5.59 10.92
C ARG A 194 1.37 5.13 9.71
N GLY A 195 0.96 3.86 9.71
CA GLY A 195 0.02 3.28 8.76
C GLY A 195 -1.13 2.63 9.52
N GLY A 196 -2.31 3.25 9.47
CA GLY A 196 -3.44 2.86 10.31
C GLY A 196 -3.10 2.85 11.80
N ARG A 197 -3.26 1.67 12.43
CA ARG A 197 -3.01 1.45 13.87
C ARG A 197 -1.57 1.12 14.23
N TRP A 198 -0.68 0.95 13.26
CA TRP A 198 0.71 0.53 13.50
C TRP A 198 1.70 1.62 13.15
N LEU A 199 2.87 1.56 13.79
CA LEU A 199 4.06 2.21 13.26
C LEU A 199 4.83 1.19 12.43
N THR A 200 5.29 1.61 11.26
CA THR A 200 6.10 0.79 10.36
C THR A 200 7.48 1.41 10.25
N LEU A 201 8.50 0.65 10.65
CA LEU A 201 9.90 1.02 10.47
C LEU A 201 10.44 0.32 9.23
N ALA A 202 10.96 1.06 8.26
CA ALA A 202 11.48 0.48 7.02
C ALA A 202 12.58 1.34 6.39
N ASP A 203 13.45 0.71 5.61
CA ASP A 203 14.46 1.37 4.75
C ASP A 203 13.86 1.63 3.37
N THR A 204 12.95 2.59 3.29
CA THR A 204 12.20 2.91 2.07
C THR A 204 12.04 4.41 1.93
N LYS A 205 11.87 4.88 0.69
CA LYS A 205 11.48 6.26 0.39
C LYS A 205 9.95 6.41 0.24
N GLY A 206 9.20 5.45 0.76
CA GLY A 206 7.75 5.38 0.68
C GLY A 206 7.21 4.75 -0.61
N LYS A 207 5.90 4.54 -0.63
CA LYS A 207 5.14 3.87 -1.71
C LYS A 207 5.34 4.50 -3.09
N GLY A 208 5.58 5.82 -3.16
CA GLY A 208 5.73 6.56 -4.42
C GLY A 208 6.88 6.07 -5.31
N THR A 209 7.99 5.65 -4.70
CA THR A 209 9.15 5.16 -5.47
C THR A 209 8.81 3.84 -6.17
N ALA A 210 8.09 2.94 -5.49
CA ALA A 210 7.59 1.70 -6.06
C ALA A 210 6.50 1.95 -7.12
N LEU A 211 5.61 2.93 -6.92
CA LEU A 211 4.63 3.33 -7.92
C LEU A 211 5.29 3.88 -9.18
N SER A 212 6.35 4.68 -9.03
CA SER A 212 7.12 5.21 -10.16
C SER A 212 7.77 4.10 -10.97
N LEU A 213 8.31 3.08 -10.29
CA LEU A 213 8.86 1.89 -10.94
C LEU A 213 7.77 1.10 -11.67
N LEU A 214 6.61 0.91 -11.05
CA LEU A 214 5.47 0.25 -11.68
C LEU A 214 5.01 1.01 -12.94
N ARG A 215 4.88 2.35 -12.87
CA ARG A 215 4.56 3.19 -14.03
C ARG A 215 5.61 3.02 -15.14
N HIS A 216 6.89 2.98 -14.78
CA HIS A 216 7.96 2.72 -15.74
C HIS A 216 7.83 1.34 -16.39
N PHE A 217 7.47 0.30 -15.64
CA PHE A 217 7.24 -1.03 -16.22
C PHE A 217 6.11 -1.04 -17.24
N GLU A 218 4.99 -0.39 -16.94
CA GLU A 218 3.88 -0.27 -17.89
C GLU A 218 4.34 0.45 -19.17
N ILE A 219 5.06 1.57 -19.05
CA ILE A 219 5.59 2.33 -20.19
C ILE A 219 6.55 1.50 -21.02
N SER A 220 7.46 0.78 -20.37
CA SER A 220 8.43 -0.11 -21.02
C SER A 220 7.75 -1.27 -21.76
N CYS A 221 6.53 -1.63 -21.37
CA CYS A 221 5.67 -2.60 -22.08
C CYS A 221 4.71 -1.93 -23.10
N GLY A 222 4.93 -0.66 -23.45
CA GLY A 222 4.13 0.07 -24.44
C GLY A 222 2.81 0.65 -23.91
N VAL A 223 2.56 0.58 -22.60
CA VAL A 223 1.34 1.13 -21.98
C VAL A 223 1.70 2.43 -21.26
N SER A 224 1.10 3.56 -21.67
CA SER A 224 1.28 4.84 -20.98
C SER A 224 0.06 5.17 -20.10
N PRO A 225 -0.04 4.62 -18.87
CA PRO A 225 -1.23 4.78 -18.05
C PRO A 225 -1.36 6.20 -17.50
N ILE A 226 -2.60 6.64 -17.31
CA ILE A 226 -2.94 7.73 -16.39
C ILE A 226 -2.96 7.13 -14.99
N VAL A 227 -2.09 7.64 -14.12
CA VAL A 227 -1.93 7.16 -12.74
C VAL A 227 -2.89 7.92 -11.84
N VAL A 228 -3.82 7.19 -11.23
CA VAL A 228 -4.76 7.70 -10.23
C VAL A 228 -4.36 7.15 -8.88
N THR A 229 -4.34 7.97 -7.84
CA THR A 229 -4.04 7.53 -6.48
C THR A 229 -5.09 7.95 -5.48
N ILE A 230 -5.24 7.15 -4.43
CA ILE A 230 -6.14 7.44 -3.31
C ILE A 230 -5.52 6.97 -1.99
N GLY A 231 -5.62 7.81 -0.97
CA GLY A 231 -5.07 7.57 0.36
C GLY A 231 -5.71 8.48 1.42
N ASN A 232 -5.38 8.25 2.69
CA ASN A 232 -6.00 8.94 3.83
C ASN A 232 -5.02 9.42 4.90
N GLU A 233 -3.77 8.92 4.93
CA GLU A 233 -2.79 9.24 5.97
C GLU A 233 -1.43 9.69 5.44
N GLU A 234 -0.56 10.17 6.33
CA GLU A 234 0.76 10.73 6.00
C GLU A 234 1.67 9.78 5.19
N ASN A 235 1.58 8.47 5.41
CA ASN A 235 2.36 7.48 4.66
C ASN A 235 1.97 7.41 3.17
N ASP A 236 0.82 7.98 2.79
CA ASP A 236 0.35 8.05 1.41
C ASP A 236 0.86 9.29 0.65
N VAL A 237 1.51 10.24 1.31
CA VAL A 237 2.01 11.47 0.66
C VAL A 237 2.85 11.12 -0.56
N SER A 238 3.84 10.23 -0.39
CA SER A 238 4.71 9.81 -1.49
C SER A 238 3.95 9.13 -2.63
N LEU A 239 2.84 8.44 -2.32
CA LEU A 239 1.99 7.80 -3.32
C LEU A 239 1.26 8.87 -4.14
N LEU A 240 0.61 9.82 -3.47
CA LEU A 240 -0.21 10.86 -4.09
C LEU A 240 0.61 11.85 -4.93
N GLU A 241 1.83 12.17 -4.49
CA GLU A 241 2.75 13.05 -5.23
C GLU A 241 3.13 12.51 -6.62
N LYS A 242 3.04 11.19 -6.84
CA LYS A 242 3.41 10.54 -8.12
C LYS A 242 2.23 10.34 -9.08
N ALA A 243 1.05 10.82 -8.71
CA ALA A 243 -0.17 10.63 -9.46
C ALA A 243 -0.40 11.73 -10.50
N ASP A 244 -1.05 11.38 -11.60
CA ASP A 244 -1.64 12.36 -12.52
C ASP A 244 -2.97 12.88 -11.96
N LEU A 245 -3.69 12.06 -11.17
CA LEU A 245 -4.87 12.43 -10.38
C LEU A 245 -4.74 11.87 -8.96
N ALA A 246 -4.74 12.74 -7.95
CA ALA A 246 -4.62 12.33 -6.54
C ALA A 246 -5.92 12.62 -5.78
N PHE A 247 -6.42 11.66 -5.01
CA PHE A 247 -7.63 11.78 -4.20
C PHE A 247 -7.34 11.54 -2.73
N VAL A 248 -7.90 12.40 -1.87
CA VAL A 248 -7.70 12.35 -0.42
C VAL A 248 -9.01 11.97 0.25
N ILE A 249 -9.00 10.85 0.98
CA ILE A 249 -10.11 10.43 1.82
C ILE A 249 -10.08 11.22 3.12
N ARG A 250 -11.26 11.63 3.58
CA ARG A 250 -11.45 12.22 4.90
C ARG A 250 -11.50 11.11 5.95
N ASN A 251 -10.67 11.21 6.98
CA ASN A 251 -10.70 10.29 8.10
C ASN A 251 -11.93 10.58 8.97
N PRO A 252 -12.73 9.56 9.34
CA PRO A 252 -13.92 9.75 10.17
C PRO A 252 -13.62 10.56 11.45
N GLY A 253 -14.33 11.66 11.63
CA GLY A 253 -14.19 12.55 12.80
C GLY A 253 -12.87 13.35 12.90
N ARG A 254 -11.89 13.13 12.01
CA ARG A 254 -10.64 13.89 11.94
C ARG A 254 -10.53 14.79 10.69
N GLY A 255 -11.32 14.51 9.65
CA GLY A 255 -11.20 15.19 8.37
C GLY A 255 -9.99 14.70 7.54
N PRO A 256 -9.64 15.41 6.45
CA PRO A 256 -8.51 15.04 5.60
C PRO A 256 -7.18 15.29 6.32
N HIS A 257 -6.18 14.44 6.08
CA HIS A 257 -4.86 14.62 6.70
C HIS A 257 -4.15 15.87 6.12
N PRO A 258 -3.60 16.78 6.97
CA PRO A 258 -3.01 18.04 6.48
C PRO A 258 -1.92 17.86 5.43
N ALA A 259 -1.02 16.88 5.63
CA ALA A 259 0.06 16.59 4.69
C ALA A 259 -0.45 16.18 3.29
N LEU A 260 -1.62 15.54 3.20
CA LEU A 260 -2.21 15.18 1.92
C LEU A 260 -2.91 16.38 1.26
N THR A 261 -3.55 17.25 2.06
CA THR A 261 -4.15 18.48 1.55
C THR A 261 -3.13 19.52 1.06
N ALA A 262 -1.88 19.41 1.50
CA ALA A 262 -0.79 20.26 1.05
C ALA A 262 -0.29 19.91 -0.37
N ILE A 263 -0.70 18.76 -0.93
CA ILE A 263 -0.33 18.34 -2.28
C ILE A 263 -1.14 19.19 -3.29
N PRO A 264 -0.49 20.01 -4.14
CA PRO A 264 -1.18 21.03 -4.94
C PRO A 264 -2.30 20.52 -5.87
N HIS A 265 -2.17 19.30 -6.38
CA HIS A 265 -3.12 18.68 -7.30
C HIS A 265 -4.05 17.65 -6.65
N ALA A 266 -3.99 17.51 -5.32
CA ALA A 266 -4.84 16.57 -4.60
C ALA A 266 -6.27 17.09 -4.44
N VAL A 267 -7.23 16.20 -4.68
CA VAL A 267 -8.66 16.47 -4.56
C VAL A 267 -9.18 15.80 -3.29
N VAL A 268 -9.63 16.60 -2.33
CA VAL A 268 -10.31 16.07 -1.14
C VAL A 268 -11.71 15.62 -1.52
N LEU A 269 -12.03 14.39 -1.15
CA LEU A 269 -13.35 13.79 -1.34
C LEU A 269 -14.29 14.22 -0.22
N ASP A 270 -15.59 14.28 -0.51
CA ASP A 270 -16.59 14.72 0.46
C ASP A 270 -16.95 13.61 1.46
N THR A 271 -16.94 12.37 1.00
CA THR A 271 -17.30 11.17 1.76
C THR A 271 -16.14 10.71 2.64
N GLU A 272 -16.43 10.39 3.89
CA GLU A 272 -15.45 9.87 4.84
C GLU A 272 -15.19 8.37 4.65
N GLY A 273 -13.97 7.95 5.01
CA GLY A 273 -13.55 6.55 4.99
C GLY A 273 -13.70 5.90 3.60
N PRO A 274 -13.97 4.58 3.54
CA PRO A 274 -13.97 3.87 2.27
C PRO A 274 -15.09 4.27 1.29
N GLY A 275 -16.09 5.03 1.74
CA GLY A 275 -17.08 5.65 0.84
C GLY A 275 -16.44 6.62 -0.15
N GLY A 276 -15.32 7.26 0.22
CA GLY A 276 -14.52 8.09 -0.69
C GLY A 276 -14.02 7.34 -1.92
N TRP A 277 -13.82 6.01 -1.82
CA TRP A 277 -13.42 5.19 -2.97
C TRP A 277 -14.50 5.16 -4.05
N LEU A 278 -15.77 4.97 -3.66
CA LEU A 278 -16.91 5.00 -4.58
C LEU A 278 -17.13 6.41 -5.15
N GLU A 279 -16.93 7.44 -4.33
CA GLU A 279 -16.99 8.83 -4.79
C GLU A 279 -15.92 9.12 -5.85
N MET A 280 -14.67 8.70 -5.62
CA MET A 280 -13.59 8.81 -6.60
C MET A 280 -13.99 8.13 -7.92
N LEU A 281 -14.48 6.88 -7.86
CA LEU A 281 -14.94 6.18 -9.07
C LEU A 281 -16.01 6.96 -9.82
N ASN A 282 -17.01 7.48 -9.11
CA ASN A 282 -18.08 8.28 -9.71
C ASN A 282 -17.52 9.54 -10.39
N ARG A 283 -16.55 10.23 -9.76
CA ARG A 283 -15.86 11.38 -10.37
C ARG A 283 -15.12 10.95 -11.64
N LEU A 284 -14.34 9.86 -11.60
CA LEU A 284 -13.63 9.33 -12.77
C LEU A 284 -14.59 8.96 -13.91
N GLN A 285 -15.75 8.36 -13.60
CA GLN A 285 -16.78 8.02 -14.59
C GLN A 285 -17.29 9.24 -15.35
N VAL A 286 -17.30 10.43 -14.72
CA VAL A 286 -17.66 11.70 -15.38
C VAL A 286 -16.51 12.20 -16.27
N LEU A 287 -15.26 12.05 -15.84
CA LEU A 287 -14.09 12.53 -16.60
C LEU A 287 -13.84 11.71 -17.88
N VAL A 288 -14.33 10.46 -17.93
CA VAL A 288 -14.23 9.57 -19.11
C VAL A 288 -15.43 9.64 -20.05
N ARG A 289 -16.49 10.42 -19.72
CA ARG A 289 -17.61 10.72 -20.64
C ARG A 289 -17.20 11.72 -21.72
#